data_AF-A0A142XDR0-F1
#
_entry.id   AF-A0A142XDR0-F1
#
_cell.length_a   1.000
_cell.length_b   1.000
_cell.length_c   1.000
_cell.angle_alpha   90.00
_cell.angle_beta   90.00
_cell.angle_gamma   90.00
#
_symmetry.space_group_name_H-M   'P 1'
#
loop_
_entity.id
_entity.type
_entity.pdbx_description
1 polymer ?
#
loop_
_entity_poly.entity_id
_entity_poly.type
_entity_poly.pdbx_seq_one_letter_code
_entity_poly.pdbx_strand_id
1 'polypeptide(L)'
;MSTTPLALATERYDMDLHDFTRCSWTSSDLRATWQPRIQRIAHMLGELEWLALTSGLRRCALKLIPEYSLAEASRNLEQNGLQLHVLARTSIAGTYRASLQPPSSAGQHAVWTAAADPASLHDFVAAYHARDEERVGELLGYPNCCSVSFAERWQRQGLIDTTWPMAVATRQKRVVSPRHVIIPSATEAGVHLRWLGVRAVFHLPCSFDCAQSAALAAEHRALAEQHGFALEWRWLAELQQQPCEWTALHGIAELKTPLFKIAARTDATLRKYTVQYEGRASSTGAPCGLSFPFQTPISLKVIGSETYKAGLRNPISCTSYDPVEQSEWYHRDNGFSTHYAMSKSHAALVRSAVEYLAANDGNRVSHVLDLGCGNGALLRTLLRAYPSLAPAGIDISEQKIDHARSLHPAHVSNFMTGNLFDITLLTRLPPSPLVLLMIGRLTEAAPEQAKTLLAAMQQQHAHVLLYAYDDYIRGKEPFAALAAKIGVSLSRFREGLFVTTAMLQV
;
A
#
# COMPACT_ATOMS: atom_id res chain seq x y z
N MET A 1 -33.82 -31.15 0.57
CA MET A 1 -32.45 -31.26 0.01
C MET A 1 -31.70 -32.27 0.86
N SER A 2 -31.25 -33.38 0.27
CA SER A 2 -30.51 -34.43 0.97
C SER A 2 -29.19 -33.86 1.51
N THR A 3 -29.04 -33.79 2.82
CA THR A 3 -27.80 -33.36 3.48
C THR A 3 -26.83 -34.53 3.49
N THR A 4 -26.13 -34.75 2.37
CA THR A 4 -24.91 -35.57 2.41
C THR A 4 -24.02 -35.00 3.51
N PRO A 5 -23.60 -35.79 4.51
CA PRO A 5 -22.72 -35.31 5.57
C PRO A 5 -21.49 -34.67 4.90
N LEU A 6 -21.21 -33.41 5.24
CA LEU A 6 -20.00 -32.77 4.77
C LEU A 6 -18.84 -33.59 5.33
N ALA A 7 -18.13 -34.33 4.48
CA ALA A 7 -17.05 -35.19 4.94
C ALA A 7 -16.01 -34.31 5.65
N LEU A 8 -15.82 -34.56 6.95
CA LEU A 8 -14.76 -33.92 7.74
C LEU A 8 -13.37 -34.30 7.19
N ALA A 9 -13.27 -35.44 6.52
CA ALA A 9 -12.05 -35.94 5.90
C ALA A 9 -11.69 -35.09 4.67
N THR A 10 -10.80 -34.13 4.89
CA THR A 10 -10.05 -33.49 3.80
C THR A 10 -9.23 -34.55 3.07
N GLU A 11 -9.33 -34.59 1.73
CA GLU A 11 -8.41 -35.33 0.86
C GLU A 11 -6.98 -34.78 1.04
N ARG A 12 -6.19 -35.39 1.94
CA ARG A 12 -4.83 -34.96 2.28
C ARG A 12 -3.76 -35.77 1.53
N TYR A 13 -2.66 -35.09 1.22
CA TYR A 13 -1.41 -35.72 0.80
C TYR A 13 -0.49 -35.95 2.00
N ASP A 14 0.31 -37.01 1.92
CA ASP A 14 1.44 -37.22 2.81
C ASP A 14 2.62 -36.36 2.35
N MET A 15 2.49 -35.05 2.55
CA MET A 15 3.52 -34.06 2.25
C MET A 15 3.40 -32.89 3.22
N ASP A 16 4.51 -32.54 3.84
CA ASP A 16 4.60 -31.40 4.74
C ASP A 16 5.55 -30.33 4.19
N LEU A 17 5.07 -29.09 4.16
CA LEU A 17 5.94 -27.94 3.96
C LEU A 17 6.63 -27.57 5.28
N HIS A 18 7.75 -26.86 5.19
CA HIS A 18 8.34 -26.23 6.37
C HIS A 18 7.42 -25.13 6.92
N ASP A 19 7.51 -24.84 8.23
CA ASP A 19 6.77 -23.72 8.83
C ASP A 19 7.18 -22.39 8.20
N PHE A 20 6.20 -21.67 7.65
CA PHE A 20 6.36 -20.30 7.20
C PHE A 20 5.10 -19.49 7.46
N THR A 21 5.28 -18.19 7.62
CA THR A 21 4.20 -17.18 7.60
C THR A 21 4.74 -15.96 6.86
N ARG A 22 4.03 -15.49 5.84
CA ARG A 22 4.36 -14.29 5.06
C ARG A 22 3.15 -13.37 5.03
N CYS A 23 3.36 -12.08 5.23
CA CYS A 23 2.31 -11.07 5.13
C CYS A 23 2.67 -10.05 4.03
N SER A 24 1.73 -9.78 3.14
CA SER A 24 1.85 -8.81 2.06
C SER A 24 0.70 -7.81 2.16
N TRP A 25 1.03 -6.51 2.19
CA TRP A 25 0.06 -5.44 2.35
C TRP A 25 -0.51 -5.00 1.00
N THR A 26 -1.78 -4.57 0.99
CA THR A 26 -2.42 -4.07 -0.24
C THR A 26 -1.93 -2.69 -0.64
N SER A 27 -1.45 -1.87 0.30
CA SER A 27 -0.76 -0.60 0.04
C SER A 27 0.26 -0.25 1.14
N SER A 28 1.17 0.68 0.84
CA SER A 28 2.11 1.26 1.82
C SER A 28 1.38 1.99 2.95
N ASP A 29 0.29 2.67 2.63
CA ASP A 29 -0.45 3.51 3.59
C ASP A 29 -1.19 2.63 4.60
N LEU A 30 -1.79 1.52 4.12
CA LEU A 30 -2.42 0.54 4.99
C LEU A 30 -1.39 -0.15 5.87
N ARG A 31 -0.20 -0.47 5.34
CA ARG A 31 0.91 -0.99 6.15
C ARG A 31 1.31 -0.01 7.25
N ALA A 32 1.53 1.25 6.91
CA ALA A 32 1.93 2.30 7.85
C ALA A 32 0.90 2.48 8.97
N THR A 33 -0.39 2.31 8.66
CA THR A 33 -1.49 2.43 9.62
C THR A 33 -1.64 1.19 10.50
N TRP A 34 -1.68 0.00 9.89
CA TRP A 34 -2.13 -1.22 10.56
C TRP A 34 -0.99 -2.07 11.12
N GLN A 35 0.21 -2.02 10.56
CA GLN A 35 1.33 -2.80 11.10
C GLN A 35 1.63 -2.43 12.56
N PRO A 36 1.75 -1.14 12.95
CA PRO A 36 1.97 -0.76 14.35
C PRO A 36 0.81 -1.15 15.26
N ARG A 37 -0.44 -1.08 14.77
CA ARG A 37 -1.63 -1.50 15.53
C ARG A 37 -1.63 -2.99 15.81
N ILE A 38 -1.32 -3.81 14.81
CA ILE A 38 -1.21 -5.28 14.97
C ILE A 38 -0.10 -5.64 15.95
N GLN A 39 1.04 -4.94 15.91
CA GLN A 39 2.11 -5.14 16.89
C GLN A 39 1.66 -4.81 18.32
N ARG A 40 0.92 -3.71 18.51
CA ARG A 40 0.33 -3.36 19.81
C ARG A 40 -0.72 -4.36 20.28
N ILE A 41 -1.56 -4.87 19.37
CA ILE A 41 -2.51 -5.95 19.69
C ILE A 41 -1.76 -7.20 20.16
N ALA A 42 -0.73 -7.62 19.44
CA ALA A 42 0.04 -8.81 19.80
C ALA A 42 0.75 -8.64 21.16
N HIS A 43 1.30 -7.45 21.44
CA HIS A 43 1.88 -7.13 22.74
C HIS A 43 0.82 -7.18 23.85
N MET A 44 -0.31 -6.49 23.65
CA MET A 44 -1.45 -6.49 24.58
C MET A 44 -1.93 -7.91 24.89
N LEU A 45 -2.09 -8.77 23.89
CA LEU A 45 -2.50 -10.16 24.11
C LEU A 45 -1.45 -10.97 24.88
N GLY A 46 -0.17 -10.66 24.69
CA GLY A 46 0.91 -11.23 25.48
C GLY A 46 0.82 -10.86 26.95
N GLU A 47 0.50 -9.61 27.27
CA GLU A 47 0.29 -9.13 28.64
C GLU A 47 -1.00 -9.69 29.24
N LEU A 48 -2.09 -9.68 28.46
CA LEU A 48 -3.40 -10.16 28.88
C LEU A 48 -3.37 -11.63 29.29
N GLU A 49 -2.50 -12.42 28.68
CA GLU A 49 -2.31 -13.83 29.05
C GLU A 49 -1.76 -13.99 30.49
N TRP A 50 -0.86 -13.09 30.92
CA TRP A 50 -0.36 -13.04 32.29
C TRP A 50 -1.40 -12.48 33.25
N LEU A 51 -2.09 -11.41 32.86
CA LEU A 51 -3.15 -10.80 33.66
C LEU A 51 -4.30 -11.79 33.89
N ALA A 52 -4.63 -12.63 32.91
CA ALA A 52 -5.66 -13.66 33.05
C ALA A 52 -5.25 -14.72 34.09
N LEU A 53 -3.96 -15.00 34.23
CA LEU A 53 -3.46 -15.91 35.26
C LEU A 53 -3.52 -15.25 36.65
N THR A 54 -3.01 -14.02 36.79
CA THR A 54 -2.95 -13.33 38.10
C THR A 54 -4.31 -12.88 38.62
N SER A 55 -5.28 -12.63 37.73
CA SER A 55 -6.68 -12.32 38.11
C SER A 55 -7.50 -13.56 38.47
N GLY A 56 -6.95 -14.77 38.31
CA GLY A 56 -7.66 -16.02 38.55
C GLY A 56 -8.66 -16.40 37.45
N LEU A 57 -8.66 -15.70 36.31
CA LEU A 57 -9.49 -16.06 35.16
C LEU A 57 -9.08 -17.43 34.56
N ARG A 58 -7.80 -17.79 34.69
CA ARG A 58 -7.26 -19.10 34.29
C ARG A 58 -6.33 -19.63 35.38
N ARG A 59 -6.20 -20.96 35.50
CA ARG A 59 -5.31 -21.60 36.49
C ARG A 59 -3.87 -21.72 36.01
N CYS A 60 -3.70 -21.96 34.70
CA CYS A 60 -2.39 -22.10 34.07
C CYS A 60 -2.26 -21.18 32.84
N ALA A 61 -1.01 -20.90 32.48
CA ALA A 61 -0.64 -20.25 31.23
C ALA A 61 0.47 -21.04 30.51
N LEU A 62 0.45 -21.05 29.18
CA LEU A 62 1.53 -21.54 28.34
C LEU A 62 2.13 -20.37 27.58
N LYS A 63 3.44 -20.11 27.73
CA LYS A 63 4.09 -19.00 27.04
C LYS A 63 5.46 -19.37 26.51
N LEU A 64 5.75 -18.81 25.33
CA LEU A 64 7.09 -18.78 24.79
C LEU A 64 7.80 -17.53 25.32
N ILE A 65 8.87 -17.72 26.09
CA ILE A 65 9.62 -16.62 26.71
C ILE A 65 11.05 -16.64 26.16
N PRO A 66 11.61 -15.51 25.68
CA PRO A 66 13.02 -15.43 25.35
C PRO A 66 13.89 -15.85 26.55
N GLU A 67 14.92 -16.65 26.33
CA GLU A 67 15.71 -17.22 27.43
C GLU A 67 16.34 -16.13 28.33
N TYR A 68 16.71 -14.99 27.75
CA TYR A 68 17.25 -13.84 28.47
C TYR A 68 16.22 -13.13 29.39
N SER A 69 14.93 -13.31 29.16
CA SER A 69 13.85 -12.72 29.98
C SER A 69 13.31 -13.69 31.04
N LEU A 70 13.78 -14.95 31.04
CA LEU A 70 13.23 -16.01 31.90
C LEU A 70 13.34 -15.69 33.39
N ALA A 71 14.50 -15.19 33.84
CA ALA A 71 14.74 -14.88 35.24
C ALA A 71 13.87 -13.71 35.75
N GLU A 72 13.61 -12.72 34.89
CA GLU A 72 12.72 -11.61 35.21
C GLU A 72 11.27 -12.06 35.28
N ALA A 73 10.81 -12.84 34.29
CA ALA A 73 9.47 -13.42 34.27
C ALA A 73 9.20 -14.29 35.51
N SER A 74 10.17 -15.13 35.93
CA SER A 74 10.05 -15.95 37.14
C SER A 74 9.85 -15.08 38.38
N ARG A 75 10.69 -14.07 38.59
CA ARG A 75 10.57 -13.16 39.75
C ARG A 75 9.24 -12.43 39.79
N ASN A 76 8.74 -11.96 38.65
CA ASN A 76 7.45 -11.27 38.57
C ASN A 76 6.27 -12.20 38.92
N LEU A 77 6.34 -13.46 38.50
CA LEU A 77 5.32 -14.47 38.84
C LEU A 77 5.40 -14.88 40.32
N GLU A 78 6.59 -15.05 40.87
CA GLU A 78 6.82 -15.40 42.28
C GLU A 78 6.24 -14.34 43.23
N GLN A 79 6.33 -13.06 42.87
CA GLN A 79 5.70 -11.96 43.62
C GLN A 79 4.17 -12.08 43.72
N ASN A 80 3.55 -12.83 42.82
CA ASN A 80 2.11 -13.08 42.79
C ASN A 80 1.76 -14.51 43.28
N GLY A 81 2.72 -15.22 43.91
CA GLY A 81 2.52 -16.59 44.39
C GLY A 81 2.46 -17.64 43.27
N LEU A 82 2.91 -17.28 42.06
CA LEU A 82 2.94 -18.16 40.90
C LEU A 82 4.37 -18.67 40.65
N GLN A 83 4.48 -19.82 40.01
CA GLN A 83 5.74 -20.43 39.61
C GLN A 83 5.79 -20.62 38.11
N LEU A 84 7.01 -20.71 37.58
CA LEU A 84 7.26 -20.96 36.18
C LEU A 84 8.09 -22.25 36.01
N HIS A 85 7.68 -23.11 35.07
CA HIS A 85 8.38 -24.34 34.73
C HIS A 85 8.72 -24.36 33.23
N VAL A 86 9.98 -24.69 32.91
CA VAL A 86 10.45 -24.84 31.52
C VAL A 86 10.10 -26.23 31.01
N LEU A 87 9.22 -26.30 30.02
CA LEU A 87 8.80 -27.55 29.38
C LEU A 87 9.74 -27.98 28.25
N ALA A 88 10.23 -27.01 27.47
CA ALA A 88 11.14 -27.27 26.34
C ALA A 88 11.95 -26.02 25.97
N ARG A 89 13.09 -26.22 25.29
CA ARG A 89 13.86 -25.15 24.64
C ARG A 89 13.59 -25.14 23.14
N THR A 90 13.53 -23.97 22.53
CA THR A 90 13.24 -23.78 21.10
C THR A 90 13.99 -22.57 20.54
N SER A 91 13.94 -22.37 19.23
CA SER A 91 14.47 -21.18 18.54
C SER A 91 13.41 -20.08 18.45
N ILE A 92 13.82 -18.82 18.61
CA ILE A 92 12.93 -17.68 18.36
C ILE A 92 12.69 -17.55 16.86
N ALA A 93 11.42 -17.61 16.47
CA ALA A 93 10.99 -17.27 15.12
C ALA A 93 10.43 -15.83 15.11
N GLY A 94 10.83 -15.02 14.14
CA GLY A 94 10.27 -13.67 13.96
C GLY A 94 8.80 -13.65 13.49
N THR A 95 8.18 -14.80 13.28
CA THR A 95 6.78 -14.96 12.83
C THR A 95 6.12 -16.15 13.52
N TYR A 96 4.79 -16.17 13.55
CA TYR A 96 4.02 -17.30 14.09
C TYR A 96 4.41 -18.62 13.39
N ARG A 97 4.54 -19.69 14.19
CA ARG A 97 4.79 -21.06 13.75
C ARG A 97 3.82 -22.01 14.44
N ALA A 98 3.39 -23.04 13.71
CA ALA A 98 2.51 -24.07 14.26
C ALA A 98 3.31 -25.13 15.06
N SER A 99 4.61 -25.28 14.79
CA SER A 99 5.46 -26.27 15.46
C SER A 99 6.65 -25.60 16.16
N LEU A 100 7.00 -26.12 17.34
CA LEU A 100 8.26 -25.79 18.01
C LEU A 100 9.42 -26.39 17.21
N GLN A 101 10.43 -25.58 16.93
CA GLN A 101 11.66 -26.04 16.28
C GLN A 101 12.72 -26.28 17.35
N PRO A 102 13.56 -27.33 17.23
CA PRO A 102 14.69 -27.49 18.13
C PRO A 102 15.60 -26.24 18.08
N PRO A 103 16.30 -25.93 19.18
CA PRO A 103 17.22 -24.80 19.22
C PRO A 103 18.33 -25.00 18.17
N SER A 104 18.61 -23.97 17.37
CA SER A 104 19.77 -23.94 16.47
C SER A 104 21.02 -23.53 17.24
N SER A 105 22.20 -24.00 16.84
CA SER A 105 23.48 -23.60 17.47
C SER A 105 23.80 -22.11 17.29
N ALA A 106 23.23 -21.48 16.26
CA ALA A 106 23.32 -20.05 16.00
C ALA A 106 21.90 -19.47 15.99
N GLY A 107 21.54 -18.70 17.02
CA GLY A 107 20.25 -18.05 17.10
C GLY A 107 19.87 -17.62 18.52
N GLN A 108 18.88 -16.75 18.63
CA GLN A 108 18.27 -16.48 19.94
C GLN A 108 17.38 -17.66 20.34
N HIS A 109 17.51 -18.07 21.60
CA HIS A 109 16.73 -19.15 22.18
C HIS A 109 15.52 -18.61 22.93
N ALA A 110 14.45 -19.40 22.91
CA ALA A 110 13.31 -19.22 23.79
C ALA A 110 12.99 -20.52 24.50
N VAL A 111 12.30 -20.40 25.62
CA VAL A 111 11.80 -21.50 26.42
C VAL A 111 10.28 -21.55 26.32
N TRP A 112 9.76 -22.74 26.06
CA TRP A 112 8.34 -23.04 26.20
C TRP A 112 8.06 -23.32 27.67
N THR A 113 7.19 -22.53 28.28
CA THR A 113 7.01 -22.50 29.73
C THR A 113 5.55 -22.68 30.12
N ALA A 114 5.33 -23.36 31.24
CA ALA A 114 4.07 -23.36 31.97
C ALA A 114 4.20 -22.44 33.18
N ALA A 115 3.13 -21.73 33.52
CA ALA A 115 3.07 -20.94 34.74
C ALA A 115 1.72 -21.13 35.43
N ALA A 116 1.75 -21.30 36.76
CA ALA A 116 0.57 -21.49 37.60
C ALA A 116 0.95 -21.38 39.09
N ASP A 117 -0.02 -21.52 40.00
CA ASP A 117 0.29 -21.82 41.40
C ASP A 117 0.99 -23.20 41.53
N PRO A 118 1.71 -23.48 42.63
CA PRO A 118 2.51 -24.71 42.74
C PRO A 118 1.74 -26.02 42.53
N ALA A 119 0.49 -26.10 42.99
CA ALA A 119 -0.32 -27.31 42.88
C ALA A 119 -0.81 -27.49 41.43
N SER A 120 -1.38 -26.44 40.84
CA SER A 120 -1.82 -26.47 39.44
C SER A 120 -0.66 -26.68 38.46
N LEU A 121 0.53 -26.17 38.77
CA LEU A 121 1.73 -26.35 37.95
C LEU A 121 2.19 -27.81 37.94
N HIS A 122 2.14 -28.49 39.08
CA HIS A 122 2.45 -29.91 39.18
C HIS A 122 1.50 -30.75 38.31
N ASP A 123 0.19 -30.53 38.46
CA ASP A 123 -0.85 -31.18 37.66
C ASP A 123 -0.65 -30.92 36.16
N PHE A 124 -0.31 -29.69 35.81
CA PHE A 124 -0.09 -29.27 34.43
C PHE A 124 1.10 -29.99 33.80
N VAL A 125 2.24 -30.01 34.49
CA VAL A 125 3.47 -30.68 34.00
C VAL A 125 3.23 -32.18 33.84
N ALA A 126 2.52 -32.81 34.79
CA ALA A 126 2.13 -34.21 34.68
C ALA A 126 1.25 -34.48 33.45
N ALA A 127 0.18 -33.69 33.26
CA ALA A 127 -0.72 -33.82 32.11
C ALA A 127 0.00 -33.59 30.77
N TYR A 128 0.87 -32.59 30.71
CA TYR A 128 1.66 -32.27 29.52
C TYR A 128 2.59 -33.43 29.12
N HIS A 129 3.30 -34.03 30.07
CA HIS A 129 4.16 -35.18 29.80
C HIS A 129 3.38 -36.46 29.46
N ALA A 130 2.19 -36.62 30.02
CA ALA A 130 1.27 -37.70 29.66
C ALA A 130 0.59 -37.50 28.29
N ARG A 131 0.77 -36.33 27.65
CA ARG A 131 0.10 -35.92 26.40
C ARG A 131 -1.43 -35.90 26.52
N ASP A 132 -1.94 -35.58 27.70
CA ASP A 132 -3.37 -35.43 27.97
C ASP A 132 -3.84 -34.00 27.63
N GLU A 133 -4.15 -33.77 26.35
CA GLU A 133 -4.55 -32.42 25.87
C GLU A 133 -5.88 -31.95 26.45
N GLU A 134 -6.77 -32.89 26.81
CA GLU A 134 -8.05 -32.55 27.42
C GLU A 134 -7.80 -31.95 28.81
N ARG A 135 -6.96 -32.61 29.63
CA ARG A 135 -6.57 -32.10 30.95
C ARG A 135 -5.72 -30.83 30.85
N VAL A 136 -4.79 -30.75 29.89
CA VAL A 136 -4.01 -29.52 29.62
C VAL A 136 -4.94 -28.36 29.27
N GLY A 137 -5.92 -28.58 28.39
CA GLY A 137 -6.90 -27.56 28.02
C GLY A 137 -7.77 -27.12 29.20
N GLU A 138 -8.23 -28.04 30.03
CA GLU A 138 -8.97 -27.72 31.26
C GLU A 138 -8.16 -26.83 32.20
N LEU A 139 -6.89 -27.16 32.46
CA LEU A 139 -6.01 -26.38 33.33
C LEU A 139 -5.71 -24.98 32.77
N LEU A 140 -5.69 -24.83 31.44
CA LEU A 140 -5.57 -23.53 30.76
C LEU A 140 -6.87 -22.73 30.75
N GLY A 141 -7.96 -23.25 31.32
CA GLY A 141 -9.27 -22.60 31.35
C GLY A 141 -9.98 -22.64 30.00
N TYR A 142 -9.61 -23.56 29.10
CA TYR A 142 -10.27 -23.69 27.80
C TYR A 142 -11.62 -24.40 27.96
N PRO A 143 -12.64 -24.01 27.16
CA PRO A 143 -13.92 -24.69 27.19
C PRO A 143 -13.79 -26.18 26.85
N ASN A 144 -14.48 -27.06 27.58
CA ASN A 144 -14.40 -28.52 27.38
C ASN A 144 -14.66 -28.92 25.92
N CYS A 145 -15.66 -28.32 25.26
CA CYS A 145 -15.95 -28.62 23.86
C CYS A 145 -14.80 -28.26 22.91
N CYS A 146 -13.99 -27.25 23.25
CA CYS A 146 -12.81 -26.85 22.51
C CYS A 146 -11.64 -27.81 22.76
N SER A 147 -11.40 -28.20 24.01
CA SER A 147 -10.34 -29.16 24.37
C SER A 147 -10.56 -30.51 23.71
N VAL A 148 -11.78 -31.07 23.81
CA VAL A 148 -12.16 -32.33 23.14
C VAL A 148 -11.99 -32.22 21.62
N SER A 149 -12.44 -31.11 21.03
CA SER A 149 -12.30 -30.88 19.59
C SER A 149 -10.83 -30.72 19.17
N PHE A 150 -9.98 -30.15 20.02
CA PHE A 150 -8.56 -29.99 19.77
C PHE A 150 -7.85 -31.35 19.83
N ALA A 151 -8.08 -32.14 20.88
CA ALA A 151 -7.54 -33.49 21.01
C ALA A 151 -7.89 -34.37 19.80
N GLU A 152 -9.16 -34.34 19.36
CA GLU A 152 -9.62 -35.07 18.18
C GLU A 152 -8.87 -34.63 16.91
N ARG A 153 -8.86 -33.33 16.61
CA ARG A 153 -8.33 -32.80 15.33
C ARG A 153 -6.81 -32.82 15.27
N TRP A 154 -6.17 -32.45 16.37
CA TRP A 154 -4.72 -32.30 16.44
C TRP A 154 -4.03 -33.64 16.69
N GLN A 155 -4.44 -34.39 17.72
CA GLN A 155 -3.77 -35.65 18.04
C GLN A 155 -4.27 -36.82 17.20
N ARG A 156 -5.58 -37.02 17.11
CA ARG A 156 -6.12 -38.22 16.44
C ARG A 156 -6.09 -38.10 14.92
N GLN A 157 -6.40 -36.91 14.40
CA GLN A 157 -6.41 -36.66 12.96
C GLN A 157 -5.09 -36.08 12.44
N GLY A 158 -4.21 -35.56 13.30
CA GLY A 158 -2.93 -34.98 12.87
C GLY A 158 -3.10 -33.76 11.97
N LEU A 159 -4.10 -32.92 12.19
CA LEU A 159 -4.32 -31.70 11.41
C LEU A 159 -3.35 -30.60 11.85
N ILE A 160 -2.78 -29.86 10.89
CA ILE A 160 -1.92 -28.70 11.14
C ILE A 160 -2.77 -27.43 11.29
N ASP A 161 -3.82 -27.30 10.47
CA ASP A 161 -4.71 -26.14 10.46
C ASP A 161 -6.17 -26.56 10.70
N THR A 162 -6.75 -26.11 11.81
CA THR A 162 -8.14 -26.41 12.18
C THR A 162 -9.17 -25.46 11.54
N THR A 163 -8.76 -24.53 10.67
CA THR A 163 -9.67 -23.53 10.07
C THR A 163 -10.81 -24.19 9.29
N TRP A 164 -10.52 -25.20 8.47
CA TRP A 164 -11.57 -25.93 7.74
C TRP A 164 -12.54 -26.67 8.68
N PRO A 165 -12.11 -27.58 9.58
CA PRO A 165 -13.04 -28.30 10.45
C PRO A 165 -13.80 -27.38 11.41
N MET A 166 -13.21 -26.26 11.85
CA MET A 166 -13.94 -25.22 12.58
C MET A 166 -15.07 -24.60 11.75
N ALA A 167 -14.80 -24.30 10.47
CA ALA A 167 -15.79 -23.74 9.57
C ALA A 167 -16.92 -24.75 9.31
N VAL A 168 -16.59 -26.03 9.15
CA VAL A 168 -17.58 -27.12 9.04
C VAL A 168 -18.40 -27.30 10.31
N ALA A 169 -17.80 -27.13 11.49
CA ALA A 169 -18.50 -27.23 12.77
C ALA A 169 -19.38 -26.02 13.10
N THR A 170 -19.20 -24.89 12.39
CA THR A 170 -19.95 -23.66 12.64
C THR A 170 -21.44 -23.86 12.31
N ARG A 171 -22.34 -23.47 13.23
CA ARG A 171 -23.78 -23.74 13.13
C ARG A 171 -24.43 -22.90 12.03
N GLN A 172 -24.14 -21.60 11.99
CA GLN A 172 -24.75 -20.67 11.03
C GLN A 172 -24.03 -20.58 9.68
N LYS A 173 -23.20 -21.58 9.33
CA LYS A 173 -22.50 -21.60 8.04
C LYS A 173 -23.47 -21.79 6.87
N ARG A 174 -23.11 -21.22 5.72
CA ARG A 174 -23.72 -21.51 4.42
C ARG A 174 -22.75 -22.35 3.59
N VAL A 175 -23.20 -23.51 3.13
CA VAL A 175 -22.40 -24.40 2.28
C VAL A 175 -22.64 -24.04 0.82
N VAL A 176 -21.59 -23.61 0.11
CA VAL A 176 -21.64 -23.28 -1.32
C VAL A 176 -21.30 -24.52 -2.16
N SER A 177 -20.33 -25.30 -1.70
CA SER A 177 -19.95 -26.58 -2.27
C SER A 177 -19.34 -27.47 -1.18
N PRO A 178 -19.05 -28.76 -1.43
CA PRO A 178 -18.40 -29.63 -0.44
C PRO A 178 -17.07 -29.11 0.12
N ARG A 179 -16.42 -28.16 -0.56
CA ARG A 179 -15.13 -27.56 -0.18
C ARG A 179 -15.18 -26.04 -0.02
N HIS A 180 -16.38 -25.46 0.01
CA HIS A 180 -16.56 -24.01 0.14
C HIS A 180 -17.69 -23.71 1.12
N VAL A 181 -17.33 -23.07 2.24
CA VAL A 181 -18.28 -22.62 3.26
C VAL A 181 -18.14 -21.11 3.47
N ILE A 182 -19.29 -20.47 3.75
CA ILE A 182 -19.40 -19.05 4.07
C ILE A 182 -19.88 -18.94 5.51
N ILE A 183 -19.20 -18.12 6.31
CA ILE A 183 -19.53 -17.80 7.70
C ILE A 183 -20.08 -16.36 7.74
N PRO A 184 -21.35 -16.15 8.09
CA PRO A 184 -22.02 -14.84 7.94
C PRO A 184 -21.48 -13.76 8.87
N SER A 185 -20.97 -14.13 10.04
CA SER A 185 -20.22 -13.21 10.89
C SER A 185 -19.23 -13.95 11.76
N ALA A 186 -18.01 -13.44 11.83
CA ALA A 186 -17.09 -13.85 12.88
C ALA A 186 -17.66 -13.43 14.23
N THR A 187 -17.76 -14.37 15.16
CA THR A 187 -17.94 -14.03 16.58
C THR A 187 -16.60 -13.57 17.15
N GLU A 188 -16.59 -13.05 18.38
CA GLU A 188 -15.34 -12.71 19.09
C GLU A 188 -14.42 -13.94 19.25
N ALA A 189 -14.95 -15.16 19.10
CA ALA A 189 -14.16 -16.40 19.04
C ALA A 189 -13.33 -16.55 17.74
N GLY A 190 -13.37 -15.60 16.80
CA GLY A 190 -12.65 -15.68 15.53
C GLY A 190 -11.12 -15.73 15.71
N VAL A 191 -10.48 -16.83 15.31
CA VAL A 191 -9.01 -16.99 15.32
C VAL A 191 -8.38 -17.02 13.91
N HIS A 192 -9.09 -16.49 12.92
CA HIS A 192 -8.64 -16.49 11.51
C HIS A 192 -7.41 -15.62 11.28
N LEU A 193 -7.09 -14.67 12.16
CA LEU A 193 -5.88 -13.82 12.10
C LEU A 193 -4.75 -14.26 13.05
N ARG A 194 -4.82 -15.49 13.59
CA ARG A 194 -3.85 -15.99 14.58
C ARG A 194 -2.40 -15.99 14.11
N TRP A 195 -2.15 -16.07 12.80
CA TRP A 195 -0.80 -15.98 12.22
C TRP A 195 -0.13 -14.61 12.42
N LEU A 196 -0.92 -13.57 12.70
CA LEU A 196 -0.43 -12.23 13.08
C LEU A 196 -0.51 -12.00 14.60
N GLY A 197 -0.84 -13.03 15.38
CA GLY A 197 -1.09 -12.92 16.82
C GLY A 197 -2.43 -12.27 17.17
N VAL A 198 -3.32 -12.01 16.21
CA VAL A 198 -4.60 -11.32 16.45
C VAL A 198 -5.71 -12.34 16.74
N ARG A 199 -6.09 -12.47 18.01
CA ARG A 199 -7.14 -13.39 18.50
C ARG A 199 -7.68 -12.94 19.87
N ALA A 200 -8.98 -13.03 20.11
CA ALA A 200 -9.57 -12.67 21.40
C ALA A 200 -9.49 -13.79 22.46
N VAL A 201 -9.17 -15.02 22.04
CA VAL A 201 -8.99 -16.19 22.91
C VAL A 201 -7.66 -16.88 22.63
N PHE A 202 -7.13 -17.58 23.63
CA PHE A 202 -5.80 -18.18 23.59
C PHE A 202 -5.77 -19.64 23.10
N HIS A 203 -6.92 -20.20 22.72
CA HIS A 203 -7.07 -21.56 22.19
C HIS A 203 -7.62 -21.58 20.76
N LEU A 204 -7.73 -22.76 20.16
CA LEU A 204 -8.44 -22.98 18.90
C LEU A 204 -9.88 -23.43 19.19
N PRO A 205 -10.90 -22.60 18.91
CA PRO A 205 -12.28 -22.98 19.17
C PRO A 205 -12.75 -24.22 18.38
N CYS A 206 -13.79 -24.90 18.87
CA CYS A 206 -14.36 -26.04 18.16
C CYS A 206 -15.12 -25.60 16.88
N SER A 207 -15.66 -24.38 16.86
CA SER A 207 -16.31 -23.70 15.73
C SER A 207 -16.10 -22.18 15.81
N PHE A 208 -16.35 -21.44 14.71
CA PHE A 208 -16.26 -19.97 14.70
C PHE A 208 -17.39 -19.25 15.44
N ASP A 209 -18.40 -19.99 15.89
CA ASP A 209 -19.53 -19.52 16.68
C ASP A 209 -19.66 -20.22 18.04
N CYS A 210 -18.56 -20.76 18.57
CA CYS A 210 -18.54 -21.39 19.88
C CYS A 210 -18.92 -20.39 20.98
N ALA A 211 -20.09 -20.58 21.58
CA ALA A 211 -20.61 -19.69 22.62
C ALA A 211 -19.71 -19.60 23.85
N GLN A 212 -19.08 -20.72 24.25
CA GLN A 212 -18.17 -20.73 25.40
C GLN A 212 -16.88 -19.94 25.13
N SER A 213 -16.34 -20.04 23.90
CA SER A 213 -15.20 -19.21 23.49
C SER A 213 -15.57 -17.73 23.39
N ALA A 214 -16.78 -17.42 22.94
CA ALA A 214 -17.26 -16.03 22.88
C ALA A 214 -17.45 -15.43 24.29
N ALA A 215 -17.94 -16.21 25.25
CA ALA A 215 -18.04 -15.79 26.64
C ALA A 215 -16.65 -15.49 27.23
N LEU A 216 -15.68 -16.38 27.01
CA LEU A 216 -14.29 -16.15 27.46
C LEU A 216 -13.65 -14.93 26.77
N ALA A 217 -13.95 -14.69 25.50
CA ALA A 217 -13.49 -13.47 24.80
C ALA A 217 -14.04 -12.20 25.46
N ALA A 218 -15.29 -12.20 25.92
CA ALA A 218 -15.89 -11.09 26.64
C ALA A 218 -15.23 -10.86 28.01
N GLU A 219 -14.84 -11.92 28.72
CA GLU A 219 -14.07 -11.82 29.97
C GLU A 219 -12.67 -11.24 29.73
N HIS A 220 -11.98 -11.70 28.68
CA HIS A 220 -10.70 -11.12 28.24
C HIS A 220 -10.83 -9.65 27.87
N ARG A 221 -11.92 -9.26 27.19
CA ARG A 221 -12.22 -7.87 26.89
C ARG A 221 -12.31 -7.02 28.15
N ALA A 222 -13.11 -7.46 29.11
CA ALA A 222 -13.31 -6.73 30.37
C ALA A 222 -11.97 -6.55 31.11
N LEU A 223 -11.16 -7.60 31.16
CA LEU A 223 -9.82 -7.56 31.74
C LEU A 223 -8.88 -6.60 30.98
N ALA A 224 -8.90 -6.63 29.64
CA ALA A 224 -8.12 -5.71 28.83
C ALA A 224 -8.52 -4.25 29.06
N GLU A 225 -9.83 -3.97 29.13
CA GLU A 225 -10.35 -2.62 29.41
C GLU A 225 -9.94 -2.14 30.81
N GLN A 226 -10.02 -2.99 31.84
CA GLN A 226 -9.57 -2.68 33.21
C GLN A 226 -8.09 -2.30 33.28
N HIS A 227 -7.25 -2.88 32.42
CA HIS A 227 -5.80 -2.64 32.37
C HIS A 227 -5.38 -1.62 31.30
N GLY A 228 -6.32 -0.82 30.77
CA GLY A 228 -6.01 0.30 29.89
C GLY A 228 -5.83 -0.05 28.41
N PHE A 229 -6.18 -1.28 28.00
CA PHE A 229 -6.04 -1.78 26.63
C PHE A 229 -7.31 -1.66 25.77
N ALA A 230 -8.25 -0.78 26.15
CA ALA A 230 -9.51 -0.60 25.44
C ALA A 230 -9.32 -0.25 23.95
N LEU A 231 -8.27 0.52 23.62
CA LEU A 231 -7.98 0.93 22.25
C LEU A 231 -7.49 -0.24 21.38
N GLU A 232 -6.55 -1.04 21.89
CA GLU A 232 -6.04 -2.23 21.24
C GLU A 232 -7.14 -3.26 21.03
N TRP A 233 -8.01 -3.45 22.04
CA TRP A 233 -9.16 -4.35 21.92
C TRP A 233 -10.12 -3.90 20.81
N ARG A 234 -10.38 -2.59 20.70
CA ARG A 234 -11.20 -2.04 19.61
C ARG A 234 -10.60 -2.34 18.24
N TRP A 235 -9.27 -2.20 18.06
CA TRP A 235 -8.61 -2.55 16.80
C TRP A 235 -8.64 -4.06 16.51
N LEU A 236 -8.49 -4.90 17.54
CA LEU A 236 -8.64 -6.35 17.42
C LEU A 236 -10.05 -6.70 16.91
N ALA A 237 -11.08 -6.15 17.54
CA ALA A 237 -12.47 -6.36 17.14
C ALA A 237 -12.73 -5.86 15.71
N GLU A 238 -12.19 -4.69 15.34
CA GLU A 238 -12.29 -4.15 13.98
C GLU A 238 -11.68 -5.09 12.93
N LEU A 239 -10.51 -5.67 13.22
CA LEU A 239 -9.83 -6.64 12.34
C LEU A 239 -10.61 -7.95 12.22
N GLN A 240 -11.11 -8.50 13.33
CA GLN A 240 -11.90 -9.73 13.33
C GLN A 240 -13.24 -9.59 12.59
N GLN A 241 -13.76 -8.38 12.46
CA GLN A 241 -15.01 -8.09 11.75
C GLN A 241 -14.81 -7.81 10.25
N GLN A 242 -13.56 -7.80 9.74
CA GLN A 242 -13.32 -7.61 8.31
C GLN A 242 -13.78 -8.82 7.49
N PRO A 243 -14.23 -8.63 6.25
CA PRO A 243 -14.39 -9.74 5.33
C PRO A 243 -13.02 -10.40 5.09
N CYS A 244 -12.98 -11.73 5.05
CA CYS A 244 -11.76 -12.43 4.65
C CYS A 244 -12.03 -13.77 3.98
N GLU A 245 -11.13 -14.15 3.07
CA GLU A 245 -11.14 -15.45 2.40
C GLU A 245 -9.92 -16.25 2.86
N TRP A 246 -10.13 -17.36 3.54
CA TRP A 246 -9.11 -18.36 3.77
C TRP A 246 -9.24 -19.47 2.73
N THR A 247 -8.11 -19.91 2.18
CA THR A 247 -8.07 -21.05 1.26
C THR A 247 -6.91 -21.97 1.61
N ALA A 248 -7.06 -23.27 1.40
CA ALA A 248 -5.98 -24.25 1.52
C ALA A 248 -5.84 -25.05 0.22
N LEU A 249 -4.61 -25.13 -0.30
CA LEU A 249 -4.26 -25.94 -1.47
C LEU A 249 -2.76 -26.30 -1.41
N HIS A 250 -2.42 -27.57 -1.64
CA HIS A 250 -1.02 -28.05 -1.73
C HIS A 250 -0.12 -27.63 -0.55
N GLY A 251 -0.68 -27.57 0.67
CA GLY A 251 0.07 -27.28 1.91
C GLY A 251 0.18 -25.80 2.24
N ILE A 252 -0.42 -24.93 1.41
CA ILE A 252 -0.40 -23.48 1.59
C ILE A 252 -1.79 -22.99 1.95
N ALA A 253 -1.90 -22.36 3.12
CA ALA A 253 -3.04 -21.56 3.51
C ALA A 253 -2.82 -20.13 3.02
N GLU A 254 -3.81 -19.59 2.34
CA GLU A 254 -3.84 -18.20 1.88
C GLU A 254 -5.04 -17.50 2.50
N LEU A 255 -4.79 -16.51 3.35
CA LEU A 255 -5.81 -15.64 3.92
C LEU A 255 -5.75 -14.28 3.24
N LYS A 256 -6.83 -13.87 2.59
CA LYS A 256 -6.99 -12.53 2.01
C LYS A 256 -7.91 -11.70 2.89
N THR A 257 -7.53 -10.46 3.13
CA THR A 257 -8.38 -9.41 3.70
C THR A 257 -8.32 -8.18 2.79
N PRO A 258 -9.16 -7.17 2.99
CA PRO A 258 -9.00 -5.89 2.29
C PRO A 258 -7.68 -5.17 2.64
N LEU A 259 -7.06 -5.48 3.78
CA LEU A 259 -5.86 -4.80 4.28
C LEU A 259 -4.56 -5.48 3.85
N PHE A 260 -4.55 -6.81 3.82
CA PHE A 260 -3.35 -7.61 3.57
C PHE A 260 -3.70 -9.04 3.16
N LYS A 261 -2.67 -9.76 2.75
CA LYS A 261 -2.69 -11.17 2.42
C LYS A 261 -1.67 -11.90 3.29
N ILE A 262 -2.06 -13.02 3.87
CA ILE A 262 -1.17 -13.93 4.59
C ILE A 262 -1.04 -15.22 3.79
N ALA A 263 0.19 -15.73 3.67
CA ALA A 263 0.46 -17.09 3.25
C ALA A 263 1.13 -17.83 4.40
N ALA A 264 0.62 -19.00 4.76
CA ALA A 264 1.16 -19.83 5.84
C ALA A 264 1.07 -21.32 5.51
N ARG A 265 1.75 -22.15 6.31
CA ARG A 265 1.63 -23.62 6.22
C ARG A 265 0.25 -24.09 6.69
N THR A 266 -0.30 -25.10 6.01
CA THR A 266 -1.51 -25.85 6.36
C THR A 266 -1.38 -27.30 5.87
N ASP A 267 -2.34 -28.17 6.19
CA ASP A 267 -2.46 -29.51 5.62
C ASP A 267 -2.41 -29.51 4.07
N ALA A 268 -1.63 -30.42 3.49
CA ALA A 268 -1.54 -30.57 2.05
C ALA A 268 -2.80 -31.21 1.48
N THR A 269 -3.54 -30.48 0.63
CA THR A 269 -4.81 -30.93 0.04
C THR A 269 -4.74 -30.96 -1.49
N LEU A 270 -5.40 -31.92 -2.13
CA LEU A 270 -5.47 -32.06 -3.61
C LEU A 270 -6.39 -31.04 -4.28
N ARG A 271 -7.39 -30.58 -3.55
CA ARG A 271 -8.39 -29.65 -4.04
C ARG A 271 -8.42 -28.44 -3.14
N LYS A 272 -8.76 -27.29 -3.72
CA LYS A 272 -8.88 -26.04 -2.97
C LYS A 272 -10.04 -26.14 -2.00
N TYR A 273 -9.77 -25.91 -0.71
CA TYR A 273 -10.78 -25.64 0.31
C TYR A 273 -10.89 -24.13 0.52
N THR A 274 -12.10 -23.63 0.81
CA THR A 274 -12.36 -22.19 0.92
C THR A 274 -13.32 -21.92 2.08
N VAL A 275 -12.91 -21.01 2.96
CA VAL A 275 -13.73 -20.46 4.04
C VAL A 275 -13.82 -18.95 3.82
N GLN A 276 -15.01 -18.44 3.61
CA GLN A 276 -15.24 -16.99 3.47
C GLN A 276 -15.95 -16.47 4.72
N TYR A 277 -15.47 -15.38 5.28
CA TYR A 277 -16.12 -14.65 6.37
C TYR A 277 -16.71 -13.38 5.79
N GLU A 278 -18.04 -13.25 5.77
CA GLU A 278 -18.66 -12.08 5.13
C GLU A 278 -18.26 -10.76 5.79
N GLY A 279 -17.91 -10.81 7.08
CA GLY A 279 -17.55 -9.62 7.86
C GLY A 279 -18.73 -8.67 8.04
N ARG A 280 -18.53 -7.64 8.87
CA ARG A 280 -19.49 -6.55 9.05
C ARG A 280 -18.85 -5.17 8.89
N ALA A 281 -17.52 -5.10 9.00
CA ALA A 281 -16.79 -3.86 8.95
C ALA A 281 -16.27 -3.59 7.53
N SER A 282 -16.48 -2.35 7.06
CA SER A 282 -15.73 -1.78 5.94
C SER A 282 -14.54 -1.02 6.51
N SER A 283 -13.33 -1.37 6.09
CA SER A 283 -12.15 -0.58 6.41
C SER A 283 -12.08 0.64 5.50
N THR A 284 -12.04 1.84 6.10
CA THR A 284 -11.86 3.08 5.33
C THR A 284 -10.53 3.02 4.59
N GLY A 285 -10.55 3.28 3.28
CA GLY A 285 -9.36 3.23 2.43
C GLY A 285 -8.97 1.83 1.95
N ALA A 286 -9.75 0.79 2.26
CA ALA A 286 -9.51 -0.51 1.66
C ALA A 286 -9.82 -0.50 0.15
N PRO A 287 -8.99 -1.16 -0.67
CA PRO A 287 -9.23 -1.25 -2.10
C PRO A 287 -10.56 -1.96 -2.41
N CYS A 288 -11.29 -1.42 -3.38
CA CYS A 288 -12.39 -2.13 -4.01
C CYS A 288 -11.81 -3.14 -5.02
N GLY A 289 -12.46 -4.29 -5.18
CA GLY A 289 -11.99 -5.37 -6.05
C GLY A 289 -13.15 -6.15 -6.66
N LEU A 290 -12.87 -6.85 -7.76
CA LEU A 290 -13.91 -7.53 -8.54
C LEU A 290 -14.50 -8.76 -7.82
N SER A 291 -13.79 -9.32 -6.84
CA SER A 291 -14.18 -10.50 -6.10
C SER A 291 -14.00 -10.30 -4.59
N PHE A 292 -14.77 -11.06 -3.81
CA PHE A 292 -14.55 -11.25 -2.38
C PHE A 292 -13.06 -11.58 -2.09
N PRO A 293 -12.46 -11.08 -0.99
CA PRO A 293 -13.06 -10.31 0.12
C PRO A 293 -13.15 -8.80 -0.12
N PHE A 294 -12.81 -8.32 -1.31
CA PHE A 294 -12.87 -6.89 -1.61
C PHE A 294 -14.31 -6.47 -1.85
N GLN A 295 -14.63 -5.24 -1.44
CA GLN A 295 -15.91 -4.64 -1.81
C GLN A 295 -15.95 -4.52 -3.33
N THR A 296 -16.96 -5.12 -3.96
CA THR A 296 -17.24 -4.81 -5.36
C THR A 296 -17.37 -3.30 -5.46
N PRO A 297 -16.62 -2.64 -6.38
CA PRO A 297 -16.78 -1.21 -6.57
C PRO A 297 -18.27 -0.95 -6.67
N ILE A 298 -18.81 -0.05 -5.83
CA ILE A 298 -20.16 0.43 -6.05
C ILE A 298 -20.11 0.88 -7.49
N SER A 299 -20.87 0.20 -8.36
CA SER A 299 -21.14 0.70 -9.69
C SER A 299 -21.73 2.07 -9.41
N LEU A 300 -20.90 3.11 -9.50
CA LEU A 300 -21.37 4.47 -9.50
C LEU A 300 -22.45 4.40 -10.57
N LYS A 301 -23.70 4.62 -10.20
CA LYS A 301 -24.75 4.90 -11.18
C LYS A 301 -24.30 6.21 -11.78
N VAL A 302 -23.36 6.13 -12.73
CA VAL A 302 -22.65 7.27 -13.32
C VAL A 302 -23.72 8.25 -13.78
N ILE A 303 -24.81 7.73 -14.33
CA ILE A 303 -26.00 8.43 -14.80
C ILE A 303 -26.66 9.36 -13.76
N GLY A 304 -26.59 9.04 -12.47
CA GLY A 304 -27.26 9.78 -11.40
C GLY A 304 -26.42 10.86 -10.71
N SER A 305 -25.09 10.84 -10.87
CA SER A 305 -24.22 11.78 -10.14
C SER A 305 -24.33 13.21 -10.69
N GLU A 306 -24.28 14.21 -9.82
CA GLU A 306 -24.26 15.63 -10.26
C GLU A 306 -23.09 15.92 -11.20
N THR A 307 -21.97 15.24 -11.05
CA THR A 307 -20.80 15.34 -11.93
C THR A 307 -21.10 14.82 -13.34
N TYR A 308 -21.84 13.72 -13.47
CA TYR A 308 -22.26 13.22 -14.78
C TYR A 308 -23.34 14.08 -15.42
N LYS A 309 -24.33 14.54 -14.64
CA LYS A 309 -25.30 15.53 -15.13
C LYS A 309 -24.61 16.83 -15.53
N ALA A 310 -23.55 17.23 -14.82
CA ALA A 310 -22.71 18.36 -15.18
C ALA A 310 -21.89 18.09 -16.45
N GLY A 311 -21.42 16.85 -16.67
CA GLY A 311 -20.77 16.43 -17.92
C GLY A 311 -21.73 16.26 -19.11
N LEU A 312 -23.02 16.02 -18.88
CA LEU A 312 -24.05 16.09 -19.92
C LEU A 312 -24.44 17.54 -20.24
N ARG A 313 -24.46 18.42 -19.22
CA ARG A 313 -24.69 19.86 -19.39
C ARG A 313 -23.48 20.59 -20.00
N ASN A 314 -22.29 20.05 -19.79
CA ASN A 314 -21.04 20.45 -20.43
C ASN A 314 -20.55 19.26 -21.25
N PRO A 315 -21.21 18.94 -22.39
CA PRO A 315 -20.73 17.87 -23.25
C PRO A 315 -19.25 18.10 -23.44
N ILE A 316 -18.45 17.04 -23.25
CA ILE A 316 -17.07 17.07 -23.72
C ILE A 316 -17.23 17.37 -25.20
N SER A 317 -17.05 18.64 -25.59
CA SER A 317 -16.70 18.97 -26.94
C SER A 317 -15.50 18.10 -27.17
N CYS A 318 -15.68 16.99 -27.90
CA CYS A 318 -14.57 16.25 -28.48
C CYS A 318 -13.76 17.36 -29.13
N THR A 319 -12.66 17.73 -28.47
CA THR A 319 -11.80 18.83 -28.87
C THR A 319 -11.58 18.62 -30.35
N SER A 320 -12.02 19.59 -31.14
CA SER A 320 -12.02 19.55 -32.60
C SER A 320 -10.85 18.72 -33.08
N TYR A 321 -11.16 17.59 -33.72
CA TYR A 321 -10.21 16.59 -34.18
C TYR A 321 -9.22 17.27 -35.13
N ASP A 322 -8.10 17.76 -34.61
CA ASP A 322 -7.07 18.42 -35.40
C ASP A 322 -6.15 17.34 -35.95
N PRO A 323 -6.20 17.02 -37.27
CA PRO A 323 -5.43 15.92 -37.84
C PRO A 323 -3.92 16.12 -37.65
N VAL A 324 -3.46 17.37 -37.51
CA VAL A 324 -2.05 17.68 -37.33
C VAL A 324 -1.57 17.24 -35.94
N GLU A 325 -2.40 17.38 -34.89
CA GLU A 325 -2.03 16.96 -33.52
C GLU A 325 -1.98 15.44 -33.35
N GLN A 326 -2.61 14.70 -34.27
CA GLN A 326 -2.56 13.23 -34.29
C GLN A 326 -1.35 12.68 -35.02
N SER A 327 -0.64 13.54 -35.77
CA SER A 327 0.55 13.10 -36.48
C SER A 327 1.61 12.66 -35.48
N GLU A 328 2.29 11.56 -35.79
CA GLU A 328 3.28 10.95 -34.89
C GLU A 328 4.42 11.93 -34.54
N TRP A 329 4.82 12.75 -35.52
CA TRP A 329 5.84 13.78 -35.36
C TRP A 329 5.46 14.87 -34.33
N TYR A 330 4.15 15.12 -34.09
CA TYR A 330 3.70 16.23 -33.25
C TYR A 330 4.24 16.16 -31.81
N HIS A 331 4.36 14.94 -31.26
CA HIS A 331 4.94 14.75 -29.92
C HIS A 331 6.35 14.15 -29.97
N ARG A 332 6.66 13.31 -30.97
CA ARG A 332 7.98 12.68 -31.06
C ARG A 332 9.11 13.65 -31.37
N ASP A 333 8.88 14.67 -32.19
CA ASP A 333 9.91 15.68 -32.50
C ASP A 333 10.38 16.42 -31.24
N ASN A 334 9.53 16.50 -30.22
CA ASN A 334 9.81 17.15 -28.94
C ASN A 334 10.33 16.15 -27.88
N GLY A 335 10.61 14.90 -28.25
CA GLY A 335 11.16 13.89 -27.36
C GLY A 335 10.14 13.16 -26.47
N PHE A 336 8.83 13.36 -26.70
CA PHE A 336 7.81 12.68 -25.90
C PHE A 336 7.43 11.33 -26.50
N SER A 337 7.15 10.35 -25.63
CA SER A 337 6.68 9.02 -26.02
C SER A 337 5.21 8.97 -26.43
N THR A 338 4.40 9.93 -25.96
CA THR A 338 2.97 10.04 -26.28
C THR A 338 2.50 11.49 -26.35
N HIS A 339 1.45 11.74 -27.12
CA HIS A 339 0.74 13.04 -27.15
C HIS A 339 0.25 13.46 -25.76
N TYR A 340 -0.24 12.50 -24.97
CA TYR A 340 -0.75 12.76 -23.62
C TYR A 340 0.35 13.29 -22.69
N ALA A 341 1.53 12.66 -22.69
CA ALA A 341 2.66 13.10 -21.88
C ALA A 341 3.07 14.53 -22.24
N MET A 342 3.22 14.83 -23.54
CA MET A 342 3.53 16.17 -24.03
C MET A 342 2.47 17.19 -23.59
N SER A 343 1.19 16.87 -23.76
CA SER A 343 0.08 17.76 -23.41
C SER A 343 0.06 18.11 -21.92
N LYS A 344 0.34 17.14 -21.03
CA LYS A 344 0.40 17.39 -19.59
C LYS A 344 1.59 18.27 -19.21
N SER A 345 2.76 18.04 -19.80
CA SER A 345 3.94 18.86 -19.58
C SER A 345 3.76 20.28 -20.10
N HIS A 346 3.23 20.45 -21.32
CA HIS A 346 2.94 21.75 -21.91
C HIS A 346 1.89 22.53 -21.11
N ALA A 347 0.82 21.89 -20.64
CA ALA A 347 -0.25 22.58 -19.91
C ALA A 347 0.26 23.28 -18.63
N ALA A 348 1.21 22.67 -17.93
CA ALA A 348 1.83 23.27 -16.75
C ALA A 348 2.76 24.44 -17.11
N LEU A 349 3.55 24.31 -18.18
CA LEU A 349 4.42 25.38 -18.67
C LEU A 349 3.63 26.58 -19.22
N VAL A 350 2.60 26.32 -20.02
CA VAL A 350 1.69 27.32 -20.59
C VAL A 350 1.00 28.10 -19.48
N ARG A 351 0.61 27.44 -18.38
CA ARG A 351 0.03 28.15 -17.23
C ARG A 351 1.00 29.18 -16.65
N SER A 352 2.25 28.80 -16.40
CA SER A 352 3.28 29.73 -15.91
C SER A 352 3.51 30.89 -16.88
N ALA A 353 3.56 30.61 -18.19
CA ALA A 353 3.71 31.64 -19.22
C ALA A 353 2.52 32.61 -19.28
N VAL A 354 1.28 32.09 -19.26
CA VAL A 354 0.05 32.91 -19.30
C VAL A 354 -0.07 33.79 -18.06
N GLU A 355 0.18 33.25 -16.87
CA GLU A 355 0.16 34.04 -15.64
C GLU A 355 1.21 35.15 -15.67
N TYR A 356 2.38 34.86 -16.23
CA TYR A 356 3.42 35.86 -16.43
C TYR A 356 2.96 36.97 -17.40
N LEU A 357 2.45 36.60 -18.57
CA LEU A 357 1.96 37.54 -19.58
C LEU A 357 0.82 38.40 -19.02
N ALA A 358 -0.16 37.80 -18.36
CA ALA A 358 -1.29 38.52 -17.76
C ALA A 358 -0.86 39.54 -16.68
N ALA A 359 0.23 39.27 -15.95
CA ALA A 359 0.73 40.17 -14.92
C ALA A 359 1.54 41.36 -15.48
N ASN A 360 2.04 41.28 -16.71
CA ASN A 360 2.96 42.26 -17.28
C ASN A 360 2.45 42.91 -18.58
N ASP A 361 1.37 42.40 -19.16
CA ASP A 361 0.83 42.88 -20.44
C ASP A 361 -0.39 43.77 -20.22
N GLY A 362 -0.21 45.08 -20.43
CA GLY A 362 -1.28 46.07 -20.45
C GLY A 362 -2.08 46.07 -21.76
N ASN A 363 -2.56 44.91 -22.23
CA ASN A 363 -3.35 44.72 -23.47
C ASN A 363 -2.60 44.98 -24.81
N ARG A 364 -1.28 44.78 -24.92
CA ARG A 364 -0.58 44.88 -26.22
C ARG A 364 -0.38 43.50 -26.85
N VAL A 365 -0.36 43.45 -28.19
CA VAL A 365 0.05 42.24 -28.92
C VAL A 365 1.52 42.00 -28.60
N SER A 366 1.80 40.89 -27.94
CA SER A 366 3.13 40.53 -27.45
C SER A 366 3.69 39.36 -28.26
N HIS A 367 4.96 39.44 -28.67
CA HIS A 367 5.66 38.29 -29.25
C HIS A 367 6.10 37.31 -28.15
N VAL A 368 6.16 36.02 -28.47
CA VAL A 368 6.78 35.01 -27.60
C VAL A 368 7.80 34.22 -28.40
N LEU A 369 9.00 34.09 -27.86
CA LEU A 369 10.12 33.38 -28.49
C LEU A 369 10.41 32.08 -27.74
N ASP A 370 10.48 30.96 -28.44
CA ASP A 370 10.89 29.67 -27.89
C ASP A 370 12.24 29.24 -28.48
N LEU A 371 13.25 29.08 -27.62
CA LEU A 371 14.61 28.71 -28.02
C LEU A 371 14.83 27.20 -27.89
N GLY A 372 14.98 26.53 -29.02
CA GLY A 372 14.85 25.07 -29.13
C GLY A 372 13.38 24.66 -29.24
N CYS A 373 12.61 25.37 -30.07
CA CYS A 373 11.15 25.25 -30.13
C CYS A 373 10.66 23.90 -30.68
N GLY A 374 11.56 23.05 -31.18
CA GLY A 374 11.22 21.79 -31.82
C GLY A 374 10.26 22.05 -32.98
N ASN A 375 9.13 21.36 -32.97
CA ASN A 375 8.11 21.55 -33.99
C ASN A 375 7.12 22.68 -33.66
N GLY A 376 7.30 23.45 -32.59
CA GLY A 376 6.38 24.54 -32.23
C GLY A 376 5.06 24.13 -31.57
N ALA A 377 4.90 22.86 -31.16
CA ALA A 377 3.69 22.39 -30.46
C ALA A 377 3.45 23.10 -29.11
N LEU A 378 4.52 23.46 -28.39
CA LEU A 378 4.43 24.24 -27.15
C LEU A 378 3.82 25.63 -27.42
N LEU A 379 4.38 26.34 -28.39
CA LEU A 379 3.87 27.64 -28.84
C LEU A 379 2.42 27.56 -29.29
N ARG A 380 2.03 26.49 -29.99
CA ARG A 380 0.63 26.26 -30.38
C ARG A 380 -0.31 26.13 -29.19
N THR A 381 0.12 25.37 -28.17
CA THR A 381 -0.63 25.23 -26.92
C THR A 381 -0.75 26.57 -26.19
N LEU A 382 0.32 27.37 -26.19
CA LEU A 382 0.34 28.70 -25.61
C LEU A 382 -0.60 29.67 -26.34
N LEU A 383 -0.59 29.71 -27.67
CA LEU A 383 -1.48 30.55 -28.48
C LEU A 383 -2.96 30.23 -28.25
N ARG A 384 -3.32 28.96 -28.05
CA ARG A 384 -4.70 28.59 -27.70
C ARG A 384 -5.13 29.19 -26.35
N ALA A 385 -4.20 29.31 -25.40
CA ALA A 385 -4.46 29.91 -24.10
C ALA A 385 -4.34 31.45 -24.11
N TYR A 386 -3.58 32.02 -25.04
CA TYR A 386 -3.36 33.46 -25.18
C TYR A 386 -3.31 33.87 -26.67
N PRO A 387 -4.47 34.02 -27.33
CA PRO A 387 -4.56 34.15 -28.79
C PRO A 387 -3.97 35.43 -29.39
N SER A 388 -3.69 36.45 -28.57
CA SER A 388 -3.08 37.70 -29.02
C SER A 388 -1.55 37.62 -29.15
N LEU A 389 -0.93 36.47 -28.89
CA LEU A 389 0.52 36.30 -29.08
C LEU A 389 0.89 36.05 -30.54
N ALA A 390 2.03 36.60 -30.94
CA ALA A 390 2.72 36.21 -32.17
C ALA A 390 3.91 35.27 -31.82
N PRO A 391 3.87 33.99 -32.19
CA PRO A 391 4.92 33.04 -31.88
C PRO A 391 6.15 33.25 -32.77
N ALA A 392 7.32 32.99 -32.20
CA ALA A 392 8.60 32.91 -32.88
C ALA A 392 9.42 31.75 -32.29
N GLY A 393 10.28 31.14 -33.09
CA GLY A 393 11.06 30.00 -32.62
C GLY A 393 12.34 29.74 -33.41
N ILE A 394 13.35 29.22 -32.72
CA ILE A 394 14.62 28.78 -33.32
C ILE A 394 14.83 27.31 -32.94
N ASP A 395 15.17 26.48 -33.91
CA ASP A 395 15.63 25.11 -33.69
C ASP A 395 16.71 24.76 -34.74
N ILE A 396 17.63 23.88 -34.37
CA ILE A 396 18.72 23.47 -35.27
C ILE A 396 18.23 22.52 -36.37
N SER A 397 17.09 21.85 -36.15
CA SER A 397 16.52 20.89 -37.08
C SER A 397 15.58 21.58 -38.07
N GLU A 398 15.99 21.61 -39.34
CA GLU A 398 15.18 22.15 -40.44
C GLU A 398 13.82 21.47 -40.53
N GLN A 399 13.78 20.14 -40.43
CA GLN A 399 12.55 19.35 -40.46
C GLN A 399 11.54 19.79 -39.38
N LYS A 400 12.01 20.01 -38.14
CA LYS A 400 11.13 20.45 -37.06
C LYS A 400 10.63 21.87 -37.29
N ILE A 401 11.47 22.75 -37.83
CA ILE A 401 11.07 24.11 -38.22
C ILE A 401 10.01 24.09 -39.33
N ASP A 402 10.08 23.19 -40.29
CA ASP A 402 9.05 23.05 -41.32
C ASP A 402 7.70 22.59 -40.73
N HIS A 403 7.74 21.69 -39.75
CA HIS A 403 6.56 21.34 -38.96
C HIS A 403 6.02 22.53 -38.14
N ALA A 404 6.90 23.35 -37.56
CA ALA A 404 6.51 24.56 -36.84
C ALA A 404 5.83 25.59 -37.76
N ARG A 405 6.37 25.82 -38.95
CA ARG A 405 5.77 26.68 -39.99
C ARG A 405 4.40 26.17 -40.42
N SER A 406 4.24 24.85 -40.50
CA SER A 406 2.96 24.20 -40.82
C SER A 406 1.91 24.38 -39.70
N LEU A 407 2.33 24.36 -38.43
CA LEU A 407 1.45 24.62 -37.28
C LEU A 407 1.09 26.09 -37.11
N HIS A 408 1.92 27.00 -37.64
CA HIS A 408 1.81 28.44 -37.46
C HIS A 408 1.87 29.19 -38.81
N PRO A 409 0.93 28.96 -39.73
CA PRO A 409 1.00 29.47 -41.11
C PRO A 409 0.96 31.01 -41.20
N ALA A 410 0.35 31.68 -40.23
CA ALA A 410 0.33 33.15 -40.16
C ALA A 410 1.68 33.76 -39.73
N HIS A 411 2.62 32.94 -39.26
CA HIS A 411 3.89 33.38 -38.65
C HIS A 411 5.10 32.62 -39.20
N VAL A 412 5.02 32.11 -40.43
CA VAL A 412 6.09 31.31 -41.05
C VAL A 412 7.46 31.99 -41.00
N SER A 413 7.51 33.30 -41.21
CA SER A 413 8.75 34.11 -41.15
C SER A 413 9.39 34.19 -39.76
N ASN A 414 8.66 33.84 -38.71
CA ASN A 414 9.13 33.91 -37.32
C ASN A 414 9.81 32.61 -36.86
N PHE A 415 9.84 31.58 -37.71
CA PHE A 415 10.47 30.30 -37.41
C PHE A 415 11.74 30.11 -38.25
N MET A 416 12.88 30.03 -37.56
CA MET A 416 14.20 30.02 -38.18
C MET A 416 14.96 28.74 -37.83
N THR A 417 15.55 28.14 -38.86
CA THR A 417 16.52 27.06 -38.68
C THR A 417 17.86 27.65 -38.30
N GLY A 418 18.45 27.21 -37.18
CA GLY A 418 19.78 27.66 -36.79
C GLY A 418 20.15 27.29 -35.37
N ASN A 419 21.39 27.63 -35.01
CA ASN A 419 21.87 27.43 -33.65
C ASN A 419 21.32 28.53 -32.75
N LEU A 420 20.62 28.17 -31.67
CA LEU A 420 20.06 29.15 -30.72
C LEU A 420 21.13 30.02 -30.01
N PHE A 421 22.40 29.62 -30.07
CA PHE A 421 23.54 30.41 -29.57
C PHE A 421 24.10 31.40 -30.60
N ASP A 422 23.58 31.43 -31.83
CA ASP A 422 23.89 32.46 -32.83
C ASP A 422 23.04 33.71 -32.57
N ILE A 423 23.65 34.70 -31.91
CA ILE A 423 22.99 35.96 -31.53
C ILE A 423 22.48 36.74 -32.76
N THR A 424 23.08 36.53 -33.95
CA THR A 424 22.62 37.18 -35.17
C THR A 424 21.26 36.69 -35.65
N LEU A 425 20.82 35.51 -35.19
CA LEU A 425 19.46 35.02 -35.43
C LEU A 425 18.44 35.69 -34.51
N LEU A 426 18.81 35.94 -33.24
CA LEU A 426 17.94 36.62 -32.29
C LEU A 426 17.58 38.04 -32.75
N THR A 427 18.54 38.75 -33.36
CA THR A 427 18.32 40.12 -33.86
C THR A 427 17.45 40.18 -35.12
N ARG A 428 17.21 39.06 -35.80
CA ARG A 428 16.32 38.97 -36.96
C ARG A 428 14.86 38.72 -36.57
N LEU A 429 14.62 38.34 -35.31
CA LEU A 429 13.28 38.08 -34.80
C LEU A 429 12.70 39.32 -34.12
N PRO A 430 11.35 39.46 -34.08
CA PRO A 430 10.72 40.55 -33.35
C PRO A 430 11.07 40.52 -31.85
N PRO A 431 11.25 41.69 -31.21
CA PRO A 431 11.43 41.78 -29.76
C PRO A 431 10.30 41.05 -29.03
N SER A 432 10.67 40.12 -28.15
CA SER A 432 9.73 39.25 -27.45
C SER A 432 9.79 39.51 -25.94
N PRO A 433 8.71 40.03 -25.31
CA PRO A 433 8.68 40.26 -23.86
C PRO A 433 8.86 38.99 -23.02
N LEU A 434 8.58 37.82 -23.59
CA LEU A 434 8.78 36.52 -22.97
C LEU A 434 9.58 35.60 -23.89
N VAL A 435 10.66 35.03 -23.35
CA VAL A 435 11.44 33.96 -23.96
C VAL A 435 11.28 32.68 -23.14
N LEU A 436 10.95 31.58 -23.82
CA LEU A 436 10.93 30.23 -23.27
C LEU A 436 12.27 29.57 -23.57
N LEU A 437 12.91 28.99 -22.55
CA LEU A 437 14.19 28.31 -22.73
C LEU A 437 14.32 27.12 -21.80
N MET A 438 14.57 25.94 -22.37
CA MET A 438 14.86 24.75 -21.57
C MET A 438 16.26 24.87 -20.96
N ILE A 439 16.36 24.83 -19.62
CA ILE A 439 17.63 25.02 -18.90
C ILE A 439 18.69 24.00 -19.31
N GLY A 440 18.27 22.82 -19.75
CA GLY A 440 19.16 21.77 -20.23
C GLY A 440 20.04 22.22 -21.39
N ARG A 441 19.53 23.08 -22.28
CA ARG A 441 20.30 23.63 -23.41
C ARG A 441 21.45 24.50 -22.95
N LEU A 442 21.27 25.27 -21.88
CA LEU A 442 22.34 26.08 -21.30
C LEU A 442 23.42 25.22 -20.64
N THR A 443 23.04 24.07 -20.08
CA THR A 443 23.99 23.14 -19.45
C THR A 443 24.75 22.25 -20.43
N GLU A 444 24.23 22.10 -21.66
CA GLU A 444 24.85 21.34 -22.74
C GLU A 444 25.90 22.15 -23.51
N ALA A 445 25.84 23.48 -23.44
CA ALA A 445 26.75 24.39 -24.13
C ALA A 445 27.98 24.75 -23.30
N ALA A 446 28.99 25.34 -23.96
CA ALA A 446 30.11 25.93 -23.23
C ALA A 446 29.61 27.10 -22.35
N PRO A 447 30.13 27.28 -21.12
CA PRO A 447 29.67 28.33 -20.20
C PRO A 447 29.66 29.74 -20.82
N GLU A 448 30.65 30.07 -21.63
CA GLU A 448 30.73 31.37 -22.31
C GLU A 448 29.62 31.57 -23.36
N GLN A 449 29.19 30.51 -24.05
CA GLN A 449 28.08 30.56 -25.00
C GLN A 449 26.75 30.78 -24.27
N ALA A 450 26.54 30.03 -23.17
CA ALA A 450 25.36 30.20 -22.32
C ALA A 450 25.28 31.63 -21.75
N LYS A 451 26.40 32.16 -21.24
CA LYS A 451 26.50 33.53 -20.73
C LYS A 451 26.24 34.58 -21.80
N THR A 452 26.81 34.40 -23.00
CA THR A 452 26.60 35.31 -24.14
C THR A 452 25.13 35.35 -24.56
N LEU A 453 24.48 34.19 -24.65
CA LEU A 453 23.06 34.09 -24.96
C LEU A 453 22.18 34.77 -23.89
N LEU A 454 22.43 34.49 -22.61
CA LEU A 454 21.71 35.10 -21.49
C LEU A 454 21.84 36.62 -21.49
N ALA A 455 23.05 37.15 -21.71
CA ALA A 455 23.29 38.58 -21.80
C ALA A 455 22.54 39.22 -22.98
N ALA A 456 22.50 38.57 -24.13
CA ALA A 456 21.74 39.06 -25.29
C ALA A 456 20.23 39.12 -25.01
N MET A 457 19.67 38.10 -24.34
CA MET A 457 18.26 38.09 -23.95
C MET A 457 17.93 39.20 -22.94
N GLN A 458 18.81 39.44 -21.95
CA GLN A 458 18.65 40.52 -20.99
C GLN A 458 18.69 41.91 -21.64
N GLN A 459 19.58 42.12 -22.62
CA GLN A 459 19.70 43.38 -23.35
C GLN A 459 18.47 43.69 -24.21
N GLN A 460 17.76 42.66 -24.70
CA GLN A 460 16.54 42.83 -25.50
C GLN A 460 15.27 42.98 -24.63
N HIS A 461 15.43 43.21 -23.32
CA HIS A 461 14.35 43.35 -22.33
C HIS A 461 13.40 42.13 -22.26
N ALA A 462 13.90 40.96 -22.63
CA ALA A 462 13.12 39.74 -22.54
C ALA A 462 13.17 39.18 -21.13
N HIS A 463 12.00 38.90 -20.57
CA HIS A 463 11.93 38.04 -19.40
C HIS A 463 12.09 36.59 -19.86
N VAL A 464 12.99 35.85 -19.22
CA VAL A 464 13.29 34.46 -19.60
C VAL A 464 12.60 33.52 -18.62
N LEU A 465 11.65 32.73 -19.13
CA LEU A 465 11.04 31.62 -18.40
C LEU A 465 11.86 30.35 -18.68
N LEU A 466 12.66 29.96 -17.70
CA LEU A 466 13.42 28.72 -17.72
C LEU A 466 12.49 27.56 -17.37
N TYR A 467 12.64 26.44 -18.07
CA TYR A 467 11.91 25.22 -17.77
C TYR A 467 12.75 23.95 -17.94
N ALA A 468 12.31 22.87 -17.30
CA ALA A 468 12.82 21.53 -17.54
C ALA A 468 11.71 20.52 -17.31
N TYR A 469 11.62 19.54 -18.20
CA TYR A 469 10.72 18.41 -18.04
C TYR A 469 11.24 17.48 -16.95
N ASP A 470 10.32 16.84 -16.25
CA ASP A 470 10.62 16.01 -15.09
C ASP A 470 11.52 14.81 -15.44
N ASP A 471 11.34 14.20 -16.62
CA ASP A 471 12.22 13.15 -17.14
C ASP A 471 13.66 13.62 -17.39
N TYR A 472 13.87 14.89 -17.72
CA TYR A 472 15.21 15.48 -17.83
C TYR A 472 15.88 15.67 -16.47
N ILE A 473 15.11 16.06 -15.45
CA ILE A 473 15.63 16.30 -14.09
C ILE A 473 15.86 14.96 -13.36
N ARG A 474 15.02 13.96 -13.60
CA ARG A 474 15.16 12.62 -13.02
C ARG A 474 16.48 11.98 -13.46
N GLY A 475 17.43 11.90 -12.53
CA GLY A 475 18.77 11.35 -12.77
C GLY A 475 19.84 12.42 -13.01
N LYS A 476 19.47 13.70 -12.95
CA LYS A 476 20.40 14.85 -12.95
C LYS A 476 20.32 15.60 -11.63
N GLU A 477 21.01 16.74 -11.58
CA GLU A 477 20.99 17.64 -10.43
C GLU A 477 19.63 18.37 -10.32
N PRO A 478 19.20 18.74 -9.10
CA PRO A 478 18.00 19.56 -8.91
C PRO A 478 18.02 20.83 -9.76
N PHE A 479 16.85 21.33 -10.17
CA PHE A 479 16.72 22.50 -11.05
C PHE A 479 17.50 23.72 -10.57
N ALA A 480 17.50 23.98 -9.25
CA ALA A 480 18.27 25.08 -8.65
C ALA A 480 19.79 24.90 -8.77
N ALA A 481 20.29 23.66 -8.71
CA ALA A 481 21.71 23.36 -8.90
C ALA A 481 22.13 23.56 -10.37
N LEU A 482 21.27 23.15 -11.32
CA LEU A 482 21.50 23.42 -12.76
C LEU A 482 21.59 24.93 -13.04
N ALA A 483 20.74 25.73 -12.41
CA ALA A 483 20.79 27.20 -12.52
C ALA A 483 22.07 27.79 -11.91
N ALA A 484 22.48 27.32 -10.73
CA ALA A 484 23.73 27.75 -10.10
C ALA A 484 24.95 27.46 -10.99
N LYS A 485 24.97 26.30 -11.67
CA LYS A 485 26.06 25.89 -12.56
C LYS A 485 26.25 26.83 -13.76
N ILE A 486 25.17 27.41 -14.27
CA ILE A 486 25.21 28.39 -15.36
C ILE A 486 25.27 29.84 -14.86
N GLY A 487 25.43 30.04 -13.55
CA GLY A 487 25.62 31.36 -12.94
C GLY A 487 24.38 32.25 -12.93
N VAL A 488 23.17 31.66 -12.90
CA VAL A 488 21.92 32.43 -12.90
C VAL A 488 21.15 32.34 -11.60
N SER A 489 20.49 33.43 -11.23
CA SER A 489 19.56 33.47 -10.10
C SER A 489 18.13 33.24 -10.59
N LEU A 490 17.33 32.52 -9.79
CA LEU A 490 15.95 32.16 -10.13
C LEU A 490 14.95 32.94 -9.26
N SER A 491 13.86 33.37 -9.87
CA SER A 491 12.68 33.93 -9.20
C SER A 491 11.40 33.21 -9.64
N ARG A 492 10.32 33.34 -8.86
CA ARG A 492 9.02 32.71 -9.16
C ARG A 492 9.11 31.20 -9.49
N PHE A 493 9.92 30.48 -8.71
CA PHE A 493 10.15 29.05 -8.86
C PHE A 493 8.86 28.24 -8.62
N ARG A 494 8.58 27.28 -9.51
CA ARG A 494 7.46 26.34 -9.40
C ARG A 494 7.92 24.94 -9.77
N GLU A 495 7.85 24.05 -8.80
CA GLU A 495 8.04 22.62 -8.99
C GLU A 495 6.69 21.97 -9.28
N GLY A 496 6.60 21.25 -10.40
CA GLY A 496 5.40 20.57 -10.84
C GLY A 496 5.70 19.11 -11.15
N LEU A 497 4.65 18.29 -11.15
CA LEU A 497 4.76 16.84 -11.38
C LEU A 497 5.38 16.48 -12.76
N PHE A 498 5.22 17.36 -13.76
CA PHE A 498 5.64 17.09 -15.15
C PHE A 498 6.71 18.07 -15.66
N VAL A 499 6.76 19.27 -15.10
CA VAL A 499 7.68 20.33 -15.53
C VAL A 499 7.98 21.23 -14.32
N THR A 500 9.22 21.65 -14.22
CA THR A 500 9.67 22.67 -13.28
C THR A 500 9.95 23.95 -14.06
N THR A 501 9.48 25.08 -13.55
CA THR A 501 9.61 26.38 -14.22
C THR A 501 10.11 27.45 -13.25
N ALA A 502 10.89 28.40 -13.76
CA ALA A 502 11.32 29.58 -12.99
C ALA A 502 11.60 30.76 -13.91
N MET A 503 11.40 31.97 -13.42
CA MET A 503 11.82 33.18 -14.10
C MET A 503 13.30 33.45 -13.81
N LEU A 504 14.07 33.76 -14.85
CA LEU A 504 15.41 34.31 -14.68
C LEU A 504 15.32 35.64 -13.92
N GLN A 505 16.03 35.74 -12.80
CA GLN A 505 16.20 37.00 -12.09
C GLN A 505 17.32 37.77 -12.81
N VAL A 506 16.93 38.87 -13.47
CA VAL A 506 17.85 39.79 -14.15
C VAL A 506 18.59 40.64 -13.14
#